data_AF-A0A3D6EI43-F1
#
_entry.id   AF-A0A3D6EI43-F1
#
_cell.length_a   1.000
_cell.length_b   1.000
_cell.length_c   1.000
_cell.angle_alpha   90.00
_cell.angle_beta   90.00
_cell.angle_gamma   90.00
#
_symmetry.space_group_name_H-M   'P 1'
#
loop_
_entity.id
_entity.type
_entity.pdbx_description
1 polymer ?
#
loop_
_entity_poly.entity_id
_entity_poly.type
_entity_poly.pdbx_seq_one_letter_code
_entity_poly.pdbx_strand_id
1 'polypeptide(L)'
;MSYTADEVWEYIPGCEGSVHEQRFPERVDLLTESERNDWDTFFDVREFLHLSIEPLRSGRSLKTSLSACITGHLACRDRAAYDALLRIAGLGEDIRDLLVVSNSVLLDQARIEEEMRKGYAVLSQSLVIQHAPELKAAEFFWIGDDPITKDPGTECPRCWSHRGGHGTGEDAALCVRCAAVVA
;
A
#
# COMPACT_ATOMS: atom_id res chain seq x y z
N MET A 1 -10.41 25.13 -16.06
CA MET A 1 -11.73 24.80 -15.49
C MET A 1 -12.15 25.89 -14.51
N SER A 2 -12.44 27.11 -14.99
CA SER A 2 -12.69 28.27 -14.12
C SER A 2 -13.98 28.11 -13.31
N TYR A 3 -15.10 27.80 -13.97
CA TYR A 3 -16.39 27.59 -13.30
C TYR A 3 -16.35 26.48 -12.25
N THR A 4 -15.80 25.31 -12.58
CA THR A 4 -15.68 24.18 -11.64
C THR A 4 -14.76 24.49 -10.47
N ALA A 5 -13.69 25.26 -10.69
CA ALA A 5 -12.80 25.66 -9.61
C ALA A 5 -13.52 26.58 -8.61
N ASP A 6 -14.34 27.52 -9.12
CA ASP A 6 -15.11 28.44 -8.29
C ASP A 6 -16.25 27.74 -7.55
N GLU A 7 -16.97 26.85 -8.24
CA GLU A 7 -18.00 25.99 -7.63
C GLU A 7 -17.42 25.13 -6.50
N VAL A 8 -16.28 24.45 -6.71
CA VAL A 8 -15.64 23.63 -5.67
C VAL A 8 -15.19 24.49 -4.49
N TRP A 9 -14.70 25.71 -4.74
CA TRP A 9 -14.22 26.63 -3.70
C TRP A 9 -15.29 26.98 -2.67
N GLU A 10 -16.55 27.13 -3.10
CA GLU A 10 -17.69 27.39 -2.21
C GLU A 10 -17.96 26.26 -1.21
N TYR A 11 -17.51 25.04 -1.50
CA TYR A 11 -17.68 23.88 -0.62
C TYR A 11 -16.45 23.59 0.26
N ILE A 12 -15.36 24.35 0.13
CA ILE A 12 -14.17 24.16 0.98
C ILE A 12 -14.38 24.90 2.31
N PRO A 13 -14.38 24.20 3.45
CA PRO A 13 -14.55 24.84 4.76
C PRO A 13 -13.47 25.90 5.03
N GLY A 14 -13.89 27.10 5.42
CA GLY A 14 -12.99 28.20 5.75
C GLY A 14 -12.56 29.06 4.55
N CYS A 15 -12.99 28.72 3.33
CA CYS A 15 -12.82 29.56 2.15
C CYS A 15 -14.01 30.53 2.00
N GLU A 16 -13.72 31.77 1.59
CA GLU A 16 -14.74 32.81 1.32
C GLU A 16 -14.48 33.46 -0.04
N GLY A 17 -15.52 34.02 -0.66
CA GLY A 17 -15.45 34.71 -1.95
C GLY A 17 -15.18 33.77 -3.13
N SER A 18 -14.78 34.33 -4.27
CA SER A 18 -14.44 33.55 -5.47
C SER A 18 -12.99 33.07 -5.42
N VAL A 19 -12.72 31.87 -5.94
CA VAL A 19 -11.34 31.37 -6.11
C VAL A 19 -10.52 32.27 -7.03
N HIS A 20 -11.17 33.01 -7.93
CA HIS A 20 -10.53 33.90 -8.90
C HIS A 20 -9.95 35.17 -8.25
N GLU A 21 -10.35 35.47 -7.02
CA GLU A 21 -9.86 36.60 -6.23
C GLU A 21 -8.75 36.21 -5.25
N GLN A 22 -8.43 34.91 -5.16
CA GLN A 22 -7.45 34.38 -4.22
C GLN A 22 -6.04 34.49 -4.76
N ARG A 23 -5.06 34.55 -3.85
CA ARG A 23 -3.64 34.44 -4.21
C ARG A 23 -3.27 32.98 -4.40
N PHE A 24 -2.37 32.72 -5.34
CA PHE A 24 -1.71 31.41 -5.41
C PHE A 24 -0.99 31.12 -4.09
N PRO A 25 -1.04 29.86 -3.62
CA PRO A 25 -0.32 29.47 -2.42
C PRO A 25 1.18 29.69 -2.62
N GLU A 26 1.86 30.05 -1.54
CA GLU A 26 3.32 30.10 -1.56
C GLU A 26 3.88 28.70 -1.70
N ARG A 27 4.97 28.57 -2.45
CA ARG A 27 5.64 27.29 -2.59
C ARG A 27 6.24 26.90 -1.25
N VAL A 28 5.77 25.79 -0.71
CA VAL A 28 6.33 25.16 0.49
C VAL A 28 6.85 23.78 0.08
N ASP A 29 8.15 23.55 0.26
CA ASP A 29 8.73 22.21 0.06
C ASP A 29 8.41 21.37 1.31
N LEU A 30 7.29 20.66 1.27
CA LEU A 30 6.77 19.87 2.40
C LEU A 30 7.59 18.62 2.71
N LEU A 31 8.39 18.17 1.76
CA LEU A 31 9.22 16.97 1.86
C LEU A 31 10.67 17.33 1.57
N THR A 32 11.58 16.70 2.31
CA THR A 32 12.99 16.58 1.94
C THR A 32 13.13 15.74 0.67
N GLU A 33 14.29 15.82 0.02
CA GLU A 33 14.60 14.96 -1.14
C GLU A 33 14.60 13.48 -0.76
N SER A 34 15.13 13.13 0.42
CA SER A 34 15.09 11.76 0.95
C SER A 34 13.65 11.25 1.14
N GLU A 35 12.75 12.07 1.69
CA GLU A 35 11.35 11.67 1.86
C GLU A 35 10.64 11.51 0.52
N ARG A 36 10.95 12.36 -0.48
CA ARG A 36 10.44 12.17 -1.84
C ARG A 36 10.88 10.84 -2.43
N ASN A 37 12.16 10.50 -2.34
CA ASN A 37 12.69 9.24 -2.86
C ASN A 37 12.08 8.01 -2.16
N ASP A 38 11.83 8.11 -0.84
CA ASP A 38 11.11 7.07 -0.10
C ASP A 38 9.70 6.86 -0.67
N TRP A 39 8.96 7.94 -0.91
CA TRP A 39 7.62 7.89 -1.49
C TRP A 39 7.62 7.37 -2.92
N ASP A 40 8.56 7.80 -3.75
CA ASP A 40 8.72 7.31 -5.12
C ASP A 40 8.96 5.79 -5.13
N THR A 41 9.85 5.31 -4.25
CA THR A 41 10.08 3.87 -4.05
C THR A 41 8.81 3.14 -3.65
N PHE A 42 8.02 3.70 -2.72
CA PHE A 42 6.75 3.10 -2.30
C PHE A 42 5.73 3.04 -3.43
N PHE A 43 5.60 4.09 -4.24
CA PHE A 43 4.64 4.11 -5.34
C PHE A 43 5.01 3.10 -6.43
N ASP A 44 6.29 2.95 -6.76
CA ASP A 44 6.74 1.93 -7.72
C ASP A 44 6.43 0.51 -7.20
N VAL A 45 6.68 0.25 -5.91
CA VAL A 45 6.31 -1.02 -5.26
C VAL A 45 4.80 -1.27 -5.30
N ARG A 46 4.01 -0.24 -4.98
CA ARG A 46 2.55 -0.32 -4.97
C ARG A 46 2.02 -0.60 -6.38
N GLU A 47 2.55 0.06 -7.39
CA GLU A 47 2.17 -0.17 -8.79
C GLU A 47 2.45 -1.61 -9.20
N PHE A 48 3.66 -2.11 -8.96
CA PHE A 48 4.02 -3.50 -9.23
C PHE A 48 3.08 -4.49 -8.56
N LEU A 49 2.82 -4.28 -7.27
CA LEU A 49 1.92 -5.10 -6.49
C LEU A 49 0.50 -5.10 -7.07
N HIS A 50 -0.03 -3.94 -7.46
CA HIS A 50 -1.37 -3.82 -8.05
C HIS A 50 -1.42 -4.47 -9.45
N LEU A 51 -0.37 -4.34 -10.25
CA LEU A 51 -0.24 -5.01 -11.55
C LEU A 51 -0.22 -6.54 -11.41
N SER A 52 0.47 -7.09 -10.41
CA SER A 52 0.49 -8.53 -10.15
C SER A 52 -0.85 -9.09 -9.65
N ILE A 53 -1.72 -8.26 -9.06
CA ILE A 53 -3.08 -8.66 -8.63
C ILE A 53 -4.06 -8.71 -9.81
N GLU A 54 -3.85 -7.91 -10.86
CA GLU A 54 -4.82 -7.73 -11.94
C GLU A 54 -5.20 -9.02 -12.70
N PRO A 55 -4.28 -9.95 -13.01
CA PRO A 55 -4.64 -11.24 -13.61
C PRO A 55 -5.58 -12.08 -12.74
N LEU A 56 -5.42 -12.02 -11.42
CA LEU A 56 -6.25 -12.75 -10.46
C LEU A 56 -7.66 -12.15 -10.33
N ARG A 57 -7.81 -10.85 -10.56
CA ARG A 57 -9.11 -10.17 -10.69
C ARG A 57 -9.82 -10.59 -11.97
N SER A 58 -9.09 -10.61 -13.09
CA SER A 58 -9.61 -11.02 -14.40
C SER A 58 -10.07 -12.49 -14.40
N GLY A 59 -9.35 -13.36 -13.68
CA GLY A 59 -9.71 -14.76 -13.47
C GLY A 59 -10.87 -15.01 -12.49
N ARG A 60 -11.45 -13.97 -11.88
CA ARG A 60 -12.47 -14.02 -10.81
C ARG A 60 -12.05 -14.71 -9.51
N SER A 61 -10.76 -15.00 -9.35
CA SER A 61 -10.19 -15.58 -8.13
C SER A 61 -10.20 -14.57 -6.96
N LEU A 62 -10.11 -13.27 -7.28
CA LEU A 62 -10.22 -12.15 -6.34
C LEU A 62 -11.35 -11.21 -6.78
N LYS A 63 -12.21 -10.80 -5.85
CA LYS A 63 -13.30 -9.83 -6.13
C LYS A 63 -12.85 -8.38 -5.99
N THR A 64 -12.02 -8.09 -4.99
CA THR A 64 -11.49 -6.74 -4.69
C THR A 64 -10.04 -6.84 -4.24
N SER A 65 -9.26 -5.75 -4.36
CA SER A 65 -7.88 -5.72 -3.84
C SER A 65 -7.82 -5.93 -2.32
N LEU A 66 -8.87 -5.51 -1.60
CA LEU A 66 -9.02 -5.80 -0.18
C LEU A 66 -9.21 -7.29 0.11
N SER A 67 -9.69 -8.10 -0.83
CA SER A 67 -9.74 -9.56 -0.65
C SER A 67 -8.41 -10.28 -0.92
N ALA A 68 -7.40 -9.55 -1.38
CA ALA A 68 -6.07 -10.11 -1.60
C ALA A 68 -5.31 -10.25 -0.28
N CYS A 69 -4.83 -11.46 0.00
CA CYS A 69 -3.70 -11.68 0.89
C CYS A 69 -2.46 -11.74 0.03
N ILE A 70 -1.62 -10.74 0.23
CA ILE A 70 -0.30 -10.71 -0.38
C ILE A 70 0.60 -11.39 0.63
N THR A 71 0.67 -12.71 0.50
CA THR A 71 1.69 -13.51 1.19
C THR A 71 3.08 -13.21 0.63
N GLY A 72 3.12 -12.53 -0.50
CA GLY A 72 4.29 -12.19 -1.23
C GLY A 72 5.29 -11.36 -0.45
N HIS A 73 6.42 -12.01 -0.23
CA HIS A 73 7.65 -11.45 0.26
C HIS A 73 8.22 -10.47 -0.75
N LEU A 74 7.96 -9.17 -0.57
CA LEU A 74 8.56 -8.15 -1.42
C LEU A 74 10.06 -8.11 -1.12
N ALA A 75 10.80 -8.81 -1.97
CA ALA A 75 12.21 -9.03 -1.80
C ALA A 75 13.00 -8.05 -2.63
N CYS A 76 13.50 -6.99 -2.01
CA CYS A 76 14.50 -6.15 -2.65
C CYS A 76 15.89 -6.65 -2.29
N ARG A 77 16.73 -6.92 -3.28
CA ARG A 77 18.17 -7.06 -3.03
C ARG A 77 18.81 -5.77 -2.50
N ASP A 78 18.11 -4.65 -2.66
CA ASP A 78 18.54 -3.36 -2.17
C ASP A 78 17.99 -3.05 -0.78
N ARG A 79 18.90 -2.93 0.18
CA ARG A 79 18.57 -2.60 1.57
C ARG A 79 17.92 -1.23 1.69
N ALA A 80 18.27 -0.28 0.83
CA ALA A 80 17.73 1.08 0.90
C ALA A 80 16.23 1.12 0.57
N ALA A 81 15.77 0.30 -0.38
CA ALA A 81 14.33 0.20 -0.70
C ALA A 81 13.54 -0.46 0.43
N TYR A 82 14.07 -1.52 1.05
CA TYR A 82 13.46 -2.11 2.24
C TYR A 82 13.37 -1.10 3.38
N ASP A 83 14.45 -0.37 3.65
CA ASP A 83 14.47 0.65 4.70
C ASP A 83 13.52 1.83 4.37
N ALA A 84 13.35 2.20 3.10
CA ALA A 84 12.37 3.22 2.67
C ALA A 84 10.93 2.78 2.97
N LEU A 85 10.58 1.53 2.64
CA LEU A 85 9.26 0.98 2.97
C LEU A 85 9.04 0.88 4.47
N LEU A 86 10.08 0.54 5.25
CA LEU A 86 10.01 0.57 6.71
C LEU A 86 9.82 1.98 7.26
N ARG A 87 10.49 3.00 6.69
CA ARG A 87 10.29 4.40 7.06
C ARG A 87 8.85 4.84 6.82
N ILE A 88 8.29 4.51 5.65
CA ILE A 88 6.89 4.81 5.32
C ILE A 88 5.92 4.07 6.22
N ALA A 89 6.16 2.78 6.48
CA ALA A 89 5.37 2.00 7.43
C ALA A 89 5.48 2.55 8.86
N GLY A 90 6.55 3.27 9.18
CA GLY A 90 6.77 3.94 10.46
C GLY A 90 6.06 5.28 10.63
N LEU A 91 5.41 5.83 9.59
CA LEU A 91 4.73 7.13 9.63
C LEU A 91 3.39 7.12 10.40
N GLY A 92 3.00 5.99 10.98
CA GLY A 92 1.82 5.85 11.85
C GLY A 92 0.60 5.22 11.18
N GLU A 93 0.67 4.95 9.88
CA GLU A 93 -0.34 4.16 9.16
C GLU A 93 0.15 2.74 8.92
N ASP A 94 -0.76 1.77 8.93
CA ASP A 94 -0.43 0.40 8.58
C ASP A 94 -0.07 0.32 7.09
N ILE A 95 1.09 -0.23 6.75
CA ILE A 95 1.54 -0.37 5.35
C ILE A 95 0.51 -1.12 4.48
N ARG A 96 -0.27 -2.03 5.07
CA ARG A 96 -1.35 -2.75 4.38
C ARG A 96 -2.45 -1.82 3.92
N ASP A 97 -2.74 -0.77 4.68
CA ASP A 97 -3.75 0.23 4.32
C ASP A 97 -3.22 1.13 3.20
N LEU A 98 -1.93 1.49 3.22
CA LEU A 98 -1.27 2.23 2.13
C LEU A 98 -1.21 1.43 0.82
N LEU A 99 -0.98 0.12 0.93
CA LEU A 99 -0.99 -0.83 -0.20
C LEU A 99 -2.42 -1.23 -0.64
N VAL A 100 -3.44 -0.92 0.17
CA VAL A 100 -4.86 -1.24 -0.08
C VAL A 100 -5.12 -2.75 -0.17
N VAL A 101 -4.56 -3.51 0.76
CA VAL A 101 -4.65 -4.99 0.83
C VAL A 101 -4.97 -5.46 2.24
N SER A 102 -5.52 -6.66 2.39
CA SER A 102 -5.85 -7.16 3.73
C SER A 102 -4.64 -7.67 4.48
N ASN A 103 -3.67 -8.23 3.77
CA ASN A 103 -2.44 -8.74 4.35
C ASN A 103 -1.26 -8.52 3.40
N SER A 104 -0.10 -8.21 3.96
CA SER A 104 1.16 -8.05 3.26
C SER A 104 2.29 -8.48 4.19
N VAL A 105 3.22 -9.31 3.71
CA VAL A 105 4.42 -9.69 4.47
C VAL A 105 5.66 -9.15 3.76
N LEU A 106 6.27 -8.10 4.33
CA LEU A 106 7.54 -7.58 3.84
C LEU A 106 8.69 -8.41 4.43
N LEU A 107 9.58 -8.93 3.59
CA LEU A 107 10.77 -9.66 4.05
C LEU A 107 12.04 -8.88 3.82
N ASP A 108 13.00 -9.06 4.72
CA ASP A 108 14.38 -8.66 4.49
C ASP A 108 15.17 -9.73 3.72
N GLN A 109 16.37 -9.34 3.27
CA GLN A 109 17.30 -10.20 2.54
C GLN A 109 17.60 -11.53 3.26
N ALA A 110 17.75 -11.50 4.58
CA ALA A 110 18.09 -12.69 5.36
C ALA A 110 16.92 -13.71 5.36
N ARG A 111 15.69 -13.23 5.50
CA ARG A 111 14.50 -14.07 5.51
C ARG A 111 14.20 -14.64 4.12
N ILE A 112 14.48 -13.90 3.07
CA ILE A 112 14.42 -14.39 1.69
C ILE A 112 15.34 -15.59 1.47
N GLU A 113 16.60 -15.46 1.89
CA GLU A 113 17.59 -16.54 1.78
C GLU A 113 17.18 -17.77 2.61
N GLU A 114 16.50 -17.55 3.74
CA GLU A 114 15.92 -18.62 4.54
C GLU A 114 14.80 -19.36 3.79
N GLU A 115 13.85 -18.63 3.18
CA GLU A 115 12.75 -19.24 2.42
C GLU A 115 13.25 -19.97 1.16
N MET A 116 14.26 -19.42 0.47
CA MET A 116 14.95 -20.11 -0.62
C MET A 116 15.57 -21.43 -0.16
N ARG A 117 16.19 -21.47 1.03
CA ARG A 117 16.78 -22.69 1.59
C ARG A 117 15.75 -23.75 1.97
N LYS A 118 14.52 -23.33 2.30
CA LYS A 118 13.38 -24.23 2.57
C LYS A 118 12.80 -24.85 1.29
N GLY A 119 13.28 -24.44 0.11
CA GLY A 119 12.88 -25.01 -1.18
C GLY A 119 11.61 -24.40 -1.77
N TYR A 120 11.13 -23.26 -1.24
CA TYR A 120 10.04 -22.52 -1.89
C TYR A 120 10.49 -21.98 -3.25
N ALA A 121 9.60 -22.07 -4.25
CA ALA A 121 9.84 -21.47 -5.55
C ALA A 121 9.97 -19.95 -5.42
N VAL A 122 10.97 -19.37 -6.09
CA VAL A 122 11.06 -17.92 -6.25
C VAL A 122 10.55 -17.59 -7.64
N LEU A 123 9.35 -17.02 -7.68
CA LEU A 123 8.78 -16.47 -8.90
C LEU A 123 9.39 -15.08 -9.08
N SER A 124 10.48 -15.03 -9.83
CA SER A 124 11.12 -13.77 -10.19
C SER A 124 10.27 -13.06 -11.23
N GLN A 125 9.54 -12.03 -10.82
CA GLN A 125 8.98 -11.06 -11.73
C GLN A 125 9.76 -9.76 -11.56
N SER A 126 10.76 -9.54 -12.43
CA SER A 126 11.59 -8.34 -12.35
C SER A 126 10.74 -7.08 -12.48
N LEU A 127 10.74 -6.25 -11.44
CA LEU A 127 10.34 -4.85 -11.53
C LEU A 127 11.59 -3.99 -11.78
N VAL A 128 11.47 -3.00 -12.66
CA VAL A 128 12.46 -1.92 -12.79
C VAL A 128 11.81 -0.67 -12.19
N ILE A 129 12.32 -0.22 -11.05
CA ILE A 129 11.96 1.08 -10.45
C ILE A 129 12.43 2.19 -11.41
N GLN A 130 11.52 3.06 -11.83
CA GLN A 130 11.84 4.19 -12.71
C GLN A 130 12.22 5.46 -11.94
N HIS A 131 11.79 5.59 -10.68
CA HIS A 131 11.80 6.87 -9.95
C HIS A 131 12.76 6.94 -8.76
N ALA A 132 13.64 5.95 -8.55
CA ALA A 132 14.68 6.03 -7.53
C ALA A 132 16.08 6.22 -8.16
N PRO A 133 16.56 7.46 -8.33
CA PRO A 133 17.78 7.77 -9.10
C PRO A 133 19.08 7.19 -8.49
N GLU A 134 19.11 6.93 -7.18
CA GLU A 134 20.21 6.26 -6.47
C GLU A 134 20.17 4.72 -6.56
N LEU A 135 19.01 4.14 -6.90
CA LEU A 135 18.80 2.70 -7.04
C LEU A 135 18.87 2.32 -8.54
N LYS A 136 20.06 1.99 -9.04
CA LYS A 136 20.28 1.69 -10.48
C LYS A 136 19.41 0.54 -11.03
N ALA A 137 18.95 -0.36 -10.17
CA ALA A 137 17.89 -1.34 -10.42
C ALA A 137 17.53 -2.02 -9.08
N ALA A 138 16.27 -1.99 -8.69
CA ALA A 138 15.76 -2.76 -7.56
C ALA A 138 14.87 -3.89 -8.10
N GLU A 139 15.38 -5.12 -8.07
CA GLU A 139 14.59 -6.29 -8.43
C GLU A 139 13.71 -6.66 -7.25
N PHE A 140 12.40 -6.62 -7.46
CA PHE A 140 11.43 -7.28 -6.59
C PHE A 140 11.07 -8.64 -7.16
N PHE A 141 10.81 -9.61 -6.29
CA PHE A 141 10.35 -10.93 -6.68
C PHE A 141 9.38 -11.47 -5.66
N TRP A 142 8.62 -12.46 -6.08
CA TRP A 142 7.66 -13.16 -5.25
C TRP A 142 8.26 -14.49 -4.78
N ILE A 143 7.93 -14.90 -3.55
CA ILE A 143 8.33 -16.21 -2.99
C ILE A 143 7.07 -17.02 -2.72
N GLY A 144 7.10 -18.30 -3.10
CA GLY A 144 5.99 -19.23 -3.01
C GLY A 144 5.35 -19.53 -4.37
N ASP A 145 4.65 -20.67 -4.45
CA ASP A 145 3.97 -21.12 -5.68
C ASP A 145 2.77 -20.22 -6.04
N ASP A 146 2.07 -19.69 -5.01
CA ASP A 146 0.95 -18.75 -5.13
C ASP A 146 1.21 -17.53 -4.21
N PRO A 147 1.98 -16.53 -4.67
CA PRO A 147 2.42 -15.41 -3.81
C PRO A 147 1.30 -14.41 -3.49
N ILE A 148 0.24 -14.43 -4.28
CA ILE A 148 -0.95 -13.62 -4.07
C ILE A 148 -2.14 -14.58 -4.05
N THR A 149 -2.78 -14.68 -2.90
CA THR A 149 -3.94 -15.54 -2.68
C THR A 149 -5.11 -14.74 -2.17
N LYS A 150 -6.28 -15.38 -2.05
CA LYS A 150 -7.39 -14.80 -1.30
C LYS A 150 -7.06 -14.84 0.19
N ASP A 151 -7.31 -13.74 0.89
CA ASP A 151 -7.11 -13.69 2.34
C ASP A 151 -8.01 -14.69 3.06
N PRO A 152 -7.46 -15.58 3.91
CA PRO A 152 -8.25 -16.55 4.67
C PRO A 152 -9.01 -15.90 5.83
N GLY A 153 -8.70 -14.65 6.17
CA GLY A 153 -9.31 -13.90 7.25
C GLY A 153 -10.77 -13.51 6.98
N THR A 154 -11.46 -13.18 8.07
CA THR A 154 -12.88 -12.79 8.03
C THR A 154 -13.00 -11.33 7.59
N GLU A 155 -13.93 -11.04 6.69
CA GLU A 155 -14.21 -9.67 6.24
C GLU A 155 -14.78 -8.82 7.41
N CYS A 156 -14.20 -7.65 7.66
CA CYS A 156 -14.73 -6.66 8.57
C CYS A 156 -15.86 -5.88 7.89
N PRO A 157 -17.10 -5.84 8.42
CA PRO A 157 -18.24 -5.22 7.74
C PRO A 157 -18.15 -3.68 7.63
N ARG A 158 -17.24 -3.04 8.39
CA ARG A 158 -17.08 -1.58 8.39
C ARG A 158 -16.02 -1.08 7.41
N CYS A 159 -14.87 -1.75 7.33
CA CYS A 159 -13.75 -1.32 6.46
C CYS A 159 -13.42 -2.31 5.34
N TRP A 160 -14.12 -3.44 5.27
CA TRP A 160 -13.98 -4.49 4.25
C TRP A 160 -12.59 -5.14 4.14
N SER A 161 -11.69 -4.87 5.09
CA SER A 161 -10.46 -5.66 5.24
C SER A 161 -10.79 -7.02 5.83
N HIS A 162 -10.16 -8.08 5.33
CA HIS A 162 -10.22 -9.45 5.81
C HIS A 162 -9.43 -9.67 7.12
N ARG A 163 -9.64 -8.76 8.08
CA ARG A 163 -9.00 -8.75 9.41
C ARG A 163 -10.05 -8.66 10.54
N GLY A 164 -11.29 -9.09 10.27
CA GLY A 164 -12.42 -9.05 11.20
C GLY A 164 -12.35 -10.11 12.30
N GLY A 165 -13.31 -10.07 13.23
CA GLY A 165 -13.45 -11.06 14.31
C GLY A 165 -12.79 -10.69 15.64
N HIS A 166 -12.51 -9.40 15.87
CA HIS A 166 -11.82 -8.91 17.07
C HIS A 166 -12.68 -7.99 17.96
N GLY A 167 -13.92 -7.69 17.57
CA GLY A 167 -14.84 -6.91 18.38
C GLY A 167 -15.55 -7.73 19.46
N THR A 168 -16.58 -7.15 20.08
CA THR A 168 -17.40 -7.82 21.11
C THR A 168 -18.89 -7.53 20.92
N GLY A 169 -19.77 -8.37 21.46
CA GLY A 169 -21.22 -8.18 21.37
C GLY A 169 -21.72 -8.14 19.92
N GLU A 170 -22.52 -7.12 19.59
CA GLU A 170 -23.06 -6.90 18.23
C GLU A 170 -21.96 -6.54 17.21
N ASP A 171 -20.80 -6.07 17.68
CA ASP A 171 -19.65 -5.67 16.89
C ASP A 171 -18.58 -6.78 16.76
N ALA A 172 -18.90 -8.04 17.13
CA ALA A 172 -17.94 -9.15 17.14
C ALA A 172 -17.19 -9.35 15.80
N ALA A 173 -17.82 -9.02 14.68
CA ALA A 173 -17.22 -9.16 13.35
C ALA A 173 -16.19 -8.06 12.99
N LEU A 174 -16.09 -6.98 13.78
CA LEU A 174 -15.17 -5.87 13.47
C LEU A 174 -13.70 -6.27 13.63
N CYS A 175 -12.83 -5.63 12.84
CA CYS A 175 -11.38 -5.69 13.06
C CYS A 175 -10.98 -4.83 14.28
N VAL A 176 -9.76 -5.03 14.79
CA VAL A 176 -9.23 -4.27 15.95
C VAL A 176 -9.38 -2.76 15.76
N ARG A 177 -9.03 -2.23 14.58
CA ARG A 177 -9.15 -0.80 14.25
C ARG A 177 -10.60 -0.31 14.32
N CYS A 178 -11.51 -1.05 13.71
CA CYS A 178 -12.92 -0.65 13.66
C CYS A 178 -13.61 -0.79 15.01
N ALA A 179 -13.27 -1.83 15.79
CA ALA A 179 -13.76 -2.01 17.15
C ALA A 179 -13.35 -0.84 18.06
N ALA A 180 -12.10 -0.38 17.98
CA ALA A 180 -11.61 0.75 18.76
C ALA A 180 -12.31 2.09 18.43
N VAL A 181 -12.85 2.24 17.21
CA VAL A 181 -13.56 3.47 16.79
C VAL A 181 -15.01 3.50 17.29
N VAL A 182 -15.62 2.33 17.51
CA VAL A 182 -17.04 2.22 17.93
C VAL A 182 -17.23 1.96 19.43
N ALA A 183 -16.16 1.58 20.13
CA ALA A 183 -16.14 1.38 21.58
C ALA A 183 -16.30 2.70 22.35
#